data_AF-A0A3E3IXT3-F1
#
_entry.id   AF-A0A3E3IXT3-F1
#
_cell.length_a   1.000
_cell.length_b   1.000
_cell.length_c   1.000
_cell.angle_alpha   90.00
_cell.angle_beta   90.00
_cell.angle_gamma   90.00
#
_symmetry.space_group_name_H-M   'P 1'
#
loop_
_entity.id
_entity.type
_entity.pdbx_description
1 polymer ?
#
loop_
_entity_poly.entity_id
_entity_poly.type
_entity_poly.pdbx_seq_one_letter_code
_entity_poly.pdbx_strand_id
1 'polypeptide(L)'
;MSEQLHDISVSEMDLTMQEFVKLIRATKSQFGTKIPEMVQNYTKTVKGQINNSAVTHAYELIKKILKADYVNDSDGEKIYFDEHHWVKLMYGSSGQQEAHLFPIAQKDMISLIALMVNATDSRVIITTHSPYILTSSNILLYSEKVENNYRGEEKPVIPRSIRLSYHKFAAYKVENAADSLTSLMDENSHMISTDYIDKVSEITNNELVIR
;
A
#
# COMPACT_ATOMS: atom_id res chain seq x y z
N MET A 1 4.70 24.75 -5.76
CA MET A 1 4.55 23.61 -6.68
C MET A 1 3.20 22.88 -6.57
N SER A 2 2.49 22.89 -5.43
CA SER A 2 1.17 22.24 -5.32
C SER A 2 0.01 22.98 -6.02
N GLU A 3 0.09 24.31 -6.20
CA GLU A 3 -0.98 25.06 -6.90
C GLU A 3 -1.05 24.79 -8.41
N GLN A 4 0.06 24.35 -9.03
CA GLN A 4 0.13 24.20 -10.48
C GLN A 4 -0.54 22.92 -10.99
N LEU A 5 -0.90 21.95 -10.14
CA LEU A 5 -1.55 20.70 -10.56
C LEU A 5 -3.07 20.79 -10.66
N HIS A 6 -3.69 21.88 -10.19
CA HIS A 6 -5.12 22.13 -10.45
C HIS A 6 -5.37 22.83 -11.78
N ASP A 7 -4.38 23.54 -12.32
CA ASP A 7 -4.50 24.33 -13.56
C ASP A 7 -3.80 23.73 -14.78
N ILE A 8 -3.12 22.58 -14.67
CA ILE A 8 -2.68 21.87 -15.87
C ILE A 8 -3.93 21.29 -16.54
N SER A 9 -4.23 21.77 -17.75
CA SER A 9 -5.30 21.21 -18.56
C SER A 9 -4.99 19.73 -18.76
N VAL A 10 -5.82 18.84 -18.19
CA VAL A 10 -5.62 17.39 -18.30
C VAL A 10 -5.54 16.98 -19.78
N SER A 11 -6.19 17.75 -20.65
CA SER A 11 -6.10 17.63 -22.11
C SER A 11 -4.70 17.76 -22.72
N GLU A 12 -3.74 18.41 -22.05
CA GLU A 12 -2.37 18.58 -22.52
C GLU A 12 -1.42 17.45 -22.08
N MET A 13 -1.86 16.57 -21.17
CA MET A 13 -1.05 15.45 -20.71
C MET A 13 -1.10 14.27 -21.68
N ASP A 14 -0.12 13.37 -21.64
CA ASP A 14 -0.18 12.12 -22.40
C ASP A 14 -1.38 11.25 -21.99
N LEU A 15 -1.80 10.33 -22.87
CA LEU A 15 -2.99 9.52 -22.67
C LEU A 15 -2.94 8.71 -21.36
N THR A 16 -1.77 8.19 -20.99
CA THR A 16 -1.61 7.41 -19.75
C THR A 16 -1.81 8.26 -18.51
N MET A 17 -1.28 9.48 -18.50
CA MET A 17 -1.45 10.44 -17.42
C MET A 17 -2.89 10.96 -17.36
N GLN A 18 -3.56 11.13 -18.50
CA GLN A 18 -4.98 11.48 -18.53
C GLN A 18 -5.84 10.41 -17.85
N GLU A 19 -5.66 9.14 -18.22
CA GLU A 19 -6.41 8.02 -17.63
C GLU A 19 -6.10 7.87 -16.14
N PHE A 20 -4.84 8.03 -15.74
CA PHE A 20 -4.44 8.05 -14.34
C PHE A 20 -5.14 9.17 -13.56
N VAL A 21 -5.11 10.41 -14.05
CA VAL A 21 -5.75 11.56 -13.39
C VAL A 21 -7.27 11.38 -13.33
N LYS A 22 -7.90 10.84 -14.38
CA LYS A 22 -9.34 10.53 -14.38
C LYS A 22 -9.68 9.49 -13.31
N LEU A 23 -8.92 8.40 -13.21
CA LEU A 23 -9.10 7.38 -12.19
C LEU A 23 -8.98 7.96 -10.79
N ILE A 24 -7.95 8.78 -10.55
CA ILE A 24 -7.72 9.44 -9.26
C ILE A 24 -8.90 10.37 -8.93
N ARG A 25 -9.36 11.21 -9.86
CA ARG A 25 -10.52 12.10 -9.64
C ARG A 25 -11.81 11.34 -9.36
N ALA A 26 -12.07 10.27 -10.11
CA ALA A 26 -13.25 9.41 -9.91
C ALA A 26 -13.22 8.66 -8.57
N THR A 27 -12.02 8.28 -8.10
CA THR A 27 -11.85 7.64 -6.81
C THR A 27 -12.03 8.65 -5.68
N LYS A 28 -11.41 9.84 -5.80
CA LYS A 28 -11.49 10.93 -4.82
C LYS A 28 -12.92 11.37 -4.52
N SER A 29 -13.81 11.39 -5.51
CA SER A 29 -15.21 11.78 -5.29
C SER A 29 -16.00 10.81 -4.41
N GLN A 30 -15.51 9.57 -4.24
CA GLN A 30 -16.14 8.57 -3.37
C GLN A 30 -15.82 8.82 -1.89
N PHE A 31 -14.73 9.52 -1.57
CA PHE A 31 -14.25 9.77 -0.20
C PHE A 31 -14.82 11.07 0.40
N GLY A 32 -16.11 11.33 0.21
CA GLY A 32 -16.77 12.55 0.69
C GLY A 32 -17.05 12.62 2.19
N THR A 33 -16.88 11.50 2.90
CA THR A 33 -17.07 11.38 4.36
C THR A 33 -15.96 10.49 4.94
N LYS A 34 -15.83 10.44 6.26
CA LYS A 34 -14.84 9.56 6.89
C LYS A 34 -15.16 8.09 6.60
N ILE A 35 -14.14 7.23 6.49
CA ILE A 35 -14.31 5.80 6.16
C ILE A 35 -15.37 5.10 7.04
N PRO A 36 -15.43 5.30 8.38
CA PRO A 36 -16.46 4.67 9.20
C PRO A 36 -17.89 5.07 8.79
N GLU A 37 -18.10 6.33 8.45
CA GLU A 37 -19.40 6.85 7.99
C GLU A 37 -19.75 6.30 6.61
N MET A 38 -18.77 6.20 5.70
CA MET A 38 -18.96 5.57 4.39
C MET A 38 -19.42 4.11 4.53
N VAL A 39 -18.77 3.33 5.39
CA VAL A 39 -19.13 1.93 5.66
C VAL A 39 -20.53 1.84 6.27
N GLN A 40 -20.86 2.74 7.20
CA GLN A 40 -22.18 2.80 7.81
C GLN A 40 -23.28 3.15 6.78
N ASN A 41 -23.00 4.06 5.85
CA ASN A 41 -23.96 4.46 4.82
C ASN A 41 -24.14 3.35 3.77
N TYR A 42 -23.06 2.65 3.43
CA TYR A 42 -23.12 1.51 2.52
C TYR A 42 -23.91 0.32 3.11
N THR A 43 -23.63 -0.05 4.38
CA THR A 43 -24.39 -1.11 5.09
C THR A 43 -25.90 -0.82 5.18
N LYS A 44 -26.29 0.46 5.30
CA LYS A 44 -27.70 0.87 5.34
C LYS A 44 -28.41 0.80 3.98
N THR A 45 -27.68 0.90 2.88
CA THR A 45 -28.24 1.09 1.52
C THR A 45 -28.21 -0.19 0.66
N VAL A 46 -27.33 -1.15 0.97
CA VAL A 46 -27.15 -2.37 0.17
C VAL A 46 -27.46 -3.63 1.00
N LYS A 47 -28.22 -4.57 0.45
CA LYS A 47 -28.48 -5.91 1.04
C LYS A 47 -27.24 -6.84 1.05
N GLY A 48 -26.10 -6.35 0.58
CA GLY A 48 -24.89 -7.15 0.34
C GLY A 48 -24.15 -7.47 1.63
N GLN A 49 -23.60 -8.67 1.71
CA GLN A 49 -22.65 -9.03 2.76
C GLN A 49 -21.32 -8.35 2.46
N ILE A 50 -20.97 -7.34 3.26
CA ILE A 50 -19.61 -6.81 3.28
C ILE A 50 -18.77 -7.68 4.21
N ASN A 51 -17.52 -7.92 3.83
CA ASN A 51 -16.56 -8.54 4.73
C ASN A 51 -16.15 -7.53 5.81
N ASN A 52 -17.00 -7.36 6.83
CA ASN A 52 -16.83 -6.37 7.89
C ASN A 52 -15.50 -6.52 8.63
N SER A 53 -14.99 -7.75 8.77
CA SER A 53 -13.69 -7.97 9.41
C SER A 53 -12.54 -7.45 8.56
N ALA A 54 -12.55 -7.70 7.25
CA ALA A 54 -11.54 -7.15 6.33
C ALA A 54 -11.61 -5.62 6.26
N VAL A 55 -12.82 -5.03 6.18
CA VAL A 55 -12.99 -3.57 6.16
C VAL A 55 -12.51 -2.92 7.45
N THR A 56 -12.84 -3.51 8.61
CA THR A 56 -12.37 -3.02 9.91
C THR A 56 -10.85 -3.07 9.99
N HIS A 57 -10.25 -4.19 9.58
CA HIS A 57 -8.79 -4.35 9.59
C HIS A 57 -8.08 -3.39 8.62
N ALA A 58 -8.67 -3.14 7.45
CA ALA A 58 -8.18 -2.15 6.50
C ALA A 58 -8.20 -0.75 7.12
N TYR A 59 -9.30 -0.38 7.79
CA TYR A 59 -9.42 0.91 8.46
C TYR A 59 -8.40 1.07 9.60
N GLU A 60 -8.16 0.03 10.40
CA GLU A 60 -7.12 0.03 11.44
C GLU A 60 -5.73 0.28 10.86
N LEU A 61 -5.38 -0.41 9.77
CA LEU A 61 -4.10 -0.24 9.08
C LEU A 61 -3.96 1.17 8.49
N ILE A 62 -4.99 1.66 7.80
CA ILE A 62 -5.01 3.03 7.25
C ILE A 62 -4.80 4.05 8.36
N LYS A 63 -5.52 3.92 9.48
CA LYS A 63 -5.38 4.81 10.63
C LYS A 63 -4.00 4.71 11.29
N LYS A 64 -3.39 3.52 11.28
CA LYS A 64 -2.03 3.32 11.78
C LYS A 64 -0.98 3.99 10.89
N ILE A 65 -1.19 4.00 9.57
CA ILE A 65 -0.28 4.59 8.57
C ILE A 65 -0.44 6.11 8.54
N LEU A 66 -1.66 6.60 8.28
CA LEU A 66 -1.94 8.02 8.09
C LEU A 66 -2.01 8.80 9.40
N LYS A 67 -2.31 8.12 10.52
CA LYS A 67 -2.61 8.75 11.83
C LYS A 67 -3.75 9.77 11.78
N ALA A 68 -4.56 9.73 10.73
CA ALA A 68 -5.60 10.71 10.45
C ALA A 68 -6.66 10.12 9.50
N ASP A 69 -7.82 10.77 9.45
CA ASP A 69 -8.89 10.45 8.50
C ASP A 69 -8.80 11.36 7.27
N TYR A 70 -8.90 10.77 6.08
CA TYR A 70 -8.96 11.50 4.81
C TYR A 70 -10.42 11.75 4.41
N VAL A 71 -10.70 12.98 3.97
CA VAL A 71 -11.99 13.38 3.40
C VAL A 71 -11.75 14.32 2.23
N ASN A 72 -12.49 14.14 1.14
CA ASN A 72 -12.50 15.04 0.00
C ASN A 72 -13.92 15.59 -0.20
N ASP A 73 -14.14 16.81 0.27
CA ASP A 73 -15.42 17.52 0.19
C ASP A 73 -15.38 18.66 -0.84
N SER A 74 -16.42 19.49 -0.89
CA SER A 74 -16.50 20.62 -1.83
C SER A 74 -15.40 21.69 -1.62
N ASP A 75 -14.76 21.72 -0.45
CA ASP A 75 -13.66 22.63 -0.11
C ASP A 75 -12.27 21.97 -0.28
N GLY A 76 -12.26 20.74 -0.82
CA GLY A 76 -11.07 20.02 -1.26
C GLY A 76 -10.64 18.88 -0.32
N GLU A 77 -9.40 18.44 -0.51
CA GLU A 77 -8.83 17.31 0.21
C GLU A 77 -8.34 17.73 1.60
N LYS A 78 -8.82 17.04 2.64
CA LYS A 78 -8.55 17.32 4.05
C LYS A 78 -8.06 16.08 4.78
N ILE A 79 -7.13 16.30 5.70
CA ILE A 79 -6.64 15.32 6.66
C ILE A 79 -7.11 15.77 8.05
N TYR A 80 -7.90 14.93 8.71
CA TYR A 80 -8.43 15.14 10.06
C TYR A 80 -7.59 14.41 11.09
N PHE A 81 -6.95 15.14 12.00
CA PHE A 81 -6.19 14.56 13.12
C PHE A 81 -7.12 14.08 14.25
N ASP A 82 -8.27 14.74 14.39
CA ASP A 82 -9.35 14.37 15.31
C ASP A 82 -10.73 14.82 14.76
N GLU A 83 -11.73 14.96 15.63
CA GLU A 83 -13.08 15.38 15.23
C GLU A 83 -13.18 16.84 14.77
N HIS A 84 -12.23 17.70 15.17
CA HIS A 84 -12.32 19.15 14.98
C HIS A 84 -11.10 19.76 14.28
N HIS A 85 -9.93 19.14 14.41
CA HIS A 85 -8.69 19.64 13.84
C HIS A 85 -8.36 18.94 12.51
N TRP A 86 -8.18 19.75 11.46
CA TRP A 86 -7.86 19.28 10.13
C TRP A 86 -6.93 20.25 9.40
N VAL A 87 -6.26 19.75 8.36
CA VAL A 87 -5.43 20.53 7.43
C VAL A 87 -5.77 20.15 6.00
N LYS A 88 -5.72 21.10 5.06
CA LYS A 88 -5.82 20.75 3.63
C LYS A 88 -4.58 19.96 3.23
N LEU A 89 -4.78 18.85 2.50
CA LEU A 89 -3.71 17.96 2.06
C LEU A 89 -2.61 18.71 1.29
N MET A 90 -2.99 19.73 0.52
CA MET A 90 -2.08 20.59 -0.24
C MET A 90 -1.02 21.30 0.63
N TYR A 91 -1.30 21.52 1.92
CA TYR A 91 -0.33 22.13 2.85
C TYR A 91 0.54 21.09 3.56
N GLY A 92 0.20 19.80 3.46
CA GLY A 92 0.91 18.70 4.13
C GLY A 92 1.74 17.80 3.21
N SER A 93 1.60 17.91 1.88
CA SER A 93 2.27 17.00 0.94
C SER A 93 3.54 17.59 0.32
N SER A 94 4.71 17.02 0.65
CA SER A 94 6.01 17.40 0.08
C SER A 94 6.39 16.65 -1.21
N GLY A 95 5.52 15.80 -1.75
CA GLY A 95 5.72 15.11 -3.04
C GLY A 95 6.60 13.85 -3.02
N GLN A 96 7.36 13.57 -1.96
CA GLN A 96 8.18 12.34 -1.82
C GLN A 96 7.79 11.55 -0.57
N GLN A 97 6.64 10.89 -0.58
CA GLN A 97 6.16 10.21 0.64
C GLN A 97 6.81 8.84 0.86
N GLU A 98 7.30 8.16 -0.20
CA GLU A 98 7.96 6.84 -0.06
C GLU A 98 9.36 6.96 0.58
N ALA A 99 10.16 7.96 0.20
CA ALA A 99 11.52 8.17 0.71
C ALA A 99 11.56 8.55 2.22
N HIS A 100 10.43 9.01 2.77
CA HIS A 100 10.30 9.44 4.17
C HIS A 100 9.43 8.50 5.01
N LEU A 101 8.91 7.41 4.44
CA LEU A 101 8.10 6.48 5.19
C LEU A 101 9.00 5.61 6.07
N PHE A 102 8.85 5.74 7.40
CA PHE A 102 9.59 4.89 8.33
C PHE A 102 9.36 3.40 8.02
N PRO A 103 10.35 2.52 8.25
CA PRO A 103 10.24 1.09 7.96
C PRO A 103 8.96 0.42 8.49
N ILE A 104 8.49 0.86 9.66
CA ILE A 104 7.26 0.37 10.30
C ILE A 104 6.02 0.71 9.44
N ALA A 105 5.94 1.93 8.90
CA ALA A 105 4.83 2.34 8.05
C ALA A 105 4.88 1.63 6.68
N GLN A 106 6.06 1.32 6.16
CA GLN A 106 6.20 0.51 4.94
C GLN A 106 5.68 -0.92 5.14
N LYS A 107 5.97 -1.52 6.29
CA LYS A 107 5.38 -2.82 6.69
C LYS A 107 3.86 -2.75 6.77
N ASP A 108 3.33 -1.71 7.40
CA ASP A 108 1.88 -1.52 7.54
C ASP A 108 1.21 -1.32 6.16
N MET A 109 1.86 -0.59 5.25
CA MET A 109 1.41 -0.43 3.86
C MET A 109 1.35 -1.76 3.11
N ILE A 110 2.39 -2.60 3.22
CA ILE A 110 2.38 -3.94 2.59
C ILE A 110 1.31 -4.85 3.19
N SER A 111 1.08 -4.75 4.50
CA SER A 111 0.00 -5.49 5.17
C SER A 111 -1.38 -5.06 4.65
N LEU A 112 -1.58 -3.76 4.43
CA LEU A 112 -2.81 -3.23 3.86
C LEU A 112 -3.01 -3.68 2.41
N ILE A 113 -1.96 -3.64 1.59
CA ILE A 113 -2.01 -4.12 0.21
C ILE A 113 -2.35 -5.61 0.16
N ALA A 114 -1.69 -6.43 0.98
CA ALA A 114 -1.97 -7.87 1.06
C ALA A 114 -3.42 -8.16 1.46
N LEU A 115 -3.95 -7.42 2.45
CA LEU A 115 -5.36 -7.52 2.85
C LEU A 115 -6.30 -7.21 1.69
N MET A 116 -6.04 -6.11 0.97
CA MET A 116 -6.88 -5.67 -0.15
C MET A 116 -6.86 -6.72 -1.28
N VAL A 117 -5.68 -7.16 -1.70
CA VAL A 117 -5.51 -8.22 -2.72
C VAL A 117 -6.28 -9.48 -2.34
N ASN A 118 -6.18 -9.92 -1.08
CA ASN A 118 -6.87 -11.12 -0.61
C ASN A 118 -8.38 -10.94 -0.47
N ALA A 119 -8.86 -9.73 -0.16
CA ALA A 119 -10.28 -9.45 0.05
C ALA A 119 -11.05 -9.19 -1.26
N THR A 120 -10.38 -8.63 -2.28
CA THR A 120 -11.02 -8.18 -3.53
C THR A 120 -10.51 -8.90 -4.79
N ASP A 121 -9.55 -9.83 -4.66
CA ASP A 121 -8.84 -10.49 -5.76
C ASP A 121 -8.22 -9.49 -6.76
N SER A 122 -7.85 -8.31 -6.25
CA SER A 122 -7.21 -7.25 -7.03
C SER A 122 -5.75 -7.58 -7.33
N ARG A 123 -5.22 -7.03 -8.43
CA ARG A 123 -3.81 -7.17 -8.82
C ARG A 123 -3.08 -5.86 -8.58
N VAL A 124 -1.92 -5.94 -7.96
CA VAL A 124 -1.09 -4.78 -7.60
C VAL A 124 0.31 -4.98 -8.17
N ILE A 125 0.84 -3.94 -8.80
CA ILE A 125 2.24 -3.87 -9.24
C ILE A 125 2.91 -2.79 -8.40
N ILE A 126 4.05 -3.13 -7.79
CA ILE A 126 4.84 -2.22 -6.97
C ILE A 126 6.23 -2.14 -7.57
N THR A 127 6.66 -0.93 -7.89
CA THR A 127 8.06 -0.63 -8.20
C THR A 127 8.69 -0.05 -6.95
N THR A 128 9.74 -0.66 -6.42
CA THR A 128 10.40 -0.16 -5.22
C THR A 128 11.88 -0.49 -5.21
N HIS A 129 12.67 0.41 -4.63
CA HIS A 129 14.05 0.15 -4.23
C HIS A 129 14.17 -0.12 -2.73
N SER A 130 13.06 -0.14 -1.98
CA SER A 130 13.10 -0.27 -0.53
C SER A 130 13.34 -1.73 -0.10
N PRO A 131 14.44 -2.01 0.62
CA PRO A 131 14.64 -3.33 1.20
C PRO A 131 13.59 -3.66 2.27
N TYR A 132 12.95 -2.64 2.87
CA TYR A 132 11.92 -2.83 3.89
C TYR A 132 10.59 -3.31 3.29
N ILE A 133 10.26 -2.91 2.06
CA ILE A 133 9.10 -3.43 1.34
C ILE A 133 9.31 -4.91 1.00
N LEU A 134 10.50 -5.26 0.49
CA LEU A 134 10.86 -6.63 0.16
C LEU A 134 10.87 -7.52 1.41
N THR A 135 11.48 -7.05 2.49
CA THR A 135 11.51 -7.74 3.79
C THR A 135 10.09 -7.94 4.35
N SER A 136 9.25 -6.91 4.29
CA SER A 136 7.85 -7.00 4.75
C SER A 136 7.06 -8.02 3.94
N SER A 137 7.30 -8.09 2.62
CA SER A 137 6.68 -9.09 1.74
C SER A 137 7.16 -10.50 2.11
N ASN A 138 8.45 -10.69 2.39
CA ASN A 138 9.01 -11.97 2.85
C ASN A 138 8.37 -12.46 4.15
N ILE A 139 8.12 -11.57 5.12
CA ILE A 139 7.43 -11.94 6.36
C ILE A 139 6.04 -12.52 6.06
N LEU A 140 5.28 -11.89 5.16
CA LEU A 140 3.94 -12.34 4.79
C LEU A 140 3.95 -13.65 3.98
N LEU A 141 4.90 -13.80 3.05
CA LEU A 141 5.10 -15.04 2.28
C LEU A 141 5.52 -16.21 3.18
N TYR A 142 6.51 -15.98 4.04
CA TYR A 142 7.01 -17.01 4.95
C TYR A 142 5.94 -17.46 5.95
N SER A 143 5.09 -16.53 6.39
CA SER A 143 3.96 -16.86 7.27
C SER A 143 2.96 -17.82 6.61
N GLU A 144 2.77 -17.77 5.29
CA GLU A 144 1.96 -18.75 4.57
C GLU A 144 2.57 -20.14 4.72
N LYS A 145 3.87 -20.28 4.44
CA LYS A 145 4.58 -21.55 4.48
C LYS A 145 4.57 -22.20 5.87
N VAL A 146 4.80 -21.42 6.92
CA VAL A 146 4.93 -21.94 8.29
C VAL A 146 3.57 -22.08 8.98
N GLU A 147 2.69 -21.08 8.86
CA GLU A 147 1.49 -21.01 9.68
C GLU A 147 0.21 -21.51 8.97
N ASN A 148 0.25 -21.88 7.68
CA ASN A 148 -0.93 -22.52 7.06
C ASN A 148 -1.09 -23.98 7.49
N ASN A 149 0.02 -24.67 7.72
CA ASN A 149 0.05 -26.09 8.11
C ASN A 149 0.17 -26.30 9.62
N TYR A 150 0.29 -25.22 10.39
CA TYR A 150 0.41 -25.29 11.84
C TYR A 150 -0.91 -25.75 12.47
N ARG A 151 -0.87 -26.87 13.21
CA ARG A 151 -2.00 -27.50 13.91
C ARG A 151 -1.90 -27.36 15.44
N GLY A 152 -0.97 -26.55 15.94
CA GLY A 152 -0.80 -26.32 17.37
C GLY A 152 -1.93 -25.46 17.96
N GLU A 153 -2.00 -25.44 19.29
CA GLU A 153 -2.99 -24.64 20.04
C GLU A 153 -2.66 -23.13 20.03
N GLU A 154 -1.43 -22.76 19.68
CA GLU A 154 -0.99 -21.37 19.62
C GLU A 154 -1.65 -20.61 18.46
N LYS A 155 -2.09 -19.38 18.76
CA LYS A 155 -2.66 -18.51 17.74
C LYS A 155 -1.58 -18.07 16.75
N PRO A 156 -1.88 -18.03 15.45
CA PRO A 156 -0.93 -17.56 14.44
C PRO A 156 -0.52 -16.12 14.71
N VAL A 157 0.76 -15.81 14.46
CA VAL A 157 1.30 -14.46 14.63
C VAL A 157 0.78 -13.55 13.52
N ILE A 158 0.67 -14.07 12.29
CA ILE A 158 0.17 -13.33 11.14
C ILE A 158 -1.22 -13.85 10.73
N PRO A 159 -2.27 -13.01 10.76
CA PRO A 159 -3.61 -13.40 10.34
C PRO A 159 -3.64 -13.92 8.90
N ARG A 160 -4.44 -14.97 8.65
CA ARG A 160 -4.60 -15.54 7.29
C ARG A 160 -5.03 -14.52 6.24
N SER A 161 -5.78 -13.49 6.62
CA SER A 161 -6.28 -12.45 5.72
C SER A 161 -5.17 -11.58 5.10
N ILE A 162 -3.99 -11.52 5.70
CA ILE A 162 -2.87 -10.69 5.22
C ILE A 162 -1.67 -11.51 4.72
N ARG A 163 -1.78 -12.84 4.68
CA ARG A 163 -0.70 -13.70 4.15
C ARG A 163 -0.62 -13.55 2.64
N LEU A 164 0.59 -13.54 2.10
CA LEU A 164 0.81 -13.54 0.65
C LEU A 164 1.05 -14.97 0.19
N SER A 165 0.42 -15.34 -0.94
CA SER A 165 0.61 -16.66 -1.51
C SER A 165 1.78 -16.69 -2.47
N TYR A 166 2.71 -17.64 -2.27
CA TYR A 166 3.85 -17.82 -3.16
C TYR A 166 3.41 -17.98 -4.63
N HIS A 167 2.33 -18.71 -4.88
CA HIS A 167 1.83 -18.96 -6.24
C HIS A 167 1.11 -17.76 -6.88
N LYS A 168 0.73 -16.75 -6.08
CA LYS A 168 0.08 -15.51 -6.56
C LYS A 168 1.02 -14.30 -6.49
N PHE A 169 2.28 -14.50 -6.15
CA PHE A 169 3.26 -13.45 -5.95
C PHE A 169 4.47 -13.65 -6.84
N ALA A 170 5.00 -12.56 -7.40
CA ALA A 170 6.23 -12.58 -8.18
C ALA A 170 7.04 -11.32 -7.91
N ALA A 171 8.36 -11.48 -7.82
CA ALA A 171 9.31 -10.39 -7.67
C ALA A 171 10.42 -10.52 -8.71
N TYR A 172 10.73 -9.41 -9.37
CA TYR A 172 11.70 -9.36 -10.44
C TYR A 172 12.63 -8.16 -10.29
N LYS A 173 13.90 -8.37 -10.63
CA LYS A 173 14.88 -7.31 -10.83
C LYS A 173 14.89 -6.93 -12.31
N VAL A 174 14.79 -5.64 -12.58
CA VAL A 174 14.98 -5.06 -13.93
C VAL A 174 16.37 -4.45 -13.99
N GLU A 175 17.16 -4.81 -14.99
CA GLU A 175 18.48 -4.22 -15.25
C GLU A 175 18.49 -3.43 -16.55
N ASN A 176 19.46 -2.52 -16.68
CA ASN A 176 19.57 -1.59 -17.82
C ASN A 176 20.03 -2.27 -19.13
N ALA A 177 20.45 -3.54 -19.07
CA ALA A 177 20.75 -4.33 -20.26
C ALA A 177 19.44 -4.82 -20.86
N ALA A 178 19.31 -4.70 -22.18
CA ALA A 178 18.07 -4.69 -22.96
C ALA A 178 17.11 -5.91 -22.85
N ASP A 179 17.31 -6.86 -21.93
CA ASP A 179 16.39 -7.98 -21.71
C ASP A 179 16.58 -8.77 -20.38
N SER A 180 17.33 -8.29 -19.38
CA SER A 180 17.53 -9.10 -18.15
C SER A 180 16.50 -8.80 -17.05
N LEU A 181 15.30 -9.35 -17.20
CA LEU A 181 14.34 -9.48 -16.11
C LEU A 181 14.65 -10.75 -15.31
N THR A 182 15.26 -10.59 -14.14
CA THR A 182 15.69 -11.73 -13.31
C THR A 182 14.70 -11.98 -12.18
N SER A 183 14.17 -13.20 -12.06
CA SER A 183 13.34 -13.60 -10.92
C SER A 183 14.14 -13.51 -9.63
N LEU A 184 13.53 -12.95 -8.59
CA LEU A 184 14.09 -12.89 -7.25
C LEU A 184 13.47 -13.95 -6.33
N MET A 185 12.52 -14.76 -6.81
CA MET A 185 11.84 -15.75 -5.99
C MET A 185 12.71 -17.00 -5.81
N ASP A 186 12.77 -17.51 -4.58
CA ASP A 186 13.42 -18.77 -4.23
C ASP A 186 12.35 -19.84 -3.97
N GLU A 187 12.41 -20.91 -4.78
CA GLU A 187 11.49 -22.05 -4.74
C GLU A 187 11.62 -22.88 -3.45
N ASN A 188 12.78 -22.90 -2.81
CA ASN A 188 12.97 -23.67 -1.57
C ASN A 188 12.41 -22.91 -0.38
N SER A 189 12.70 -21.62 -0.29
CA SER A 189 12.29 -20.80 0.86
C SER A 189 10.86 -20.26 0.75
N HIS A 190 10.28 -20.20 -0.47
CA HIS A 190 9.04 -19.48 -0.80
C HIS A 190 9.14 -17.97 -0.52
N MET A 191 10.34 -17.40 -0.60
CA MET A 191 10.61 -16.00 -0.30
C MET A 191 11.33 -15.33 -1.47
N ILE A 192 11.38 -14.01 -1.44
CA ILE A 192 12.31 -13.20 -2.22
C ILE A 192 13.73 -13.44 -1.69
N SER A 193 14.70 -13.59 -2.58
CA SER A 193 16.12 -13.81 -2.29
C SER A 193 16.64 -12.84 -1.22
N THR A 194 17.09 -13.38 -0.09
CA THR A 194 17.67 -12.61 1.01
C THR A 194 18.96 -11.92 0.59
N ASP A 195 19.80 -12.59 -0.20
CA ASP A 195 21.05 -12.04 -0.73
C ASP A 195 20.81 -10.77 -1.56
N TYR A 196 19.68 -10.69 -2.26
CA TYR A 196 19.32 -9.49 -3.01
C TYR A 196 18.85 -8.37 -2.08
N ILE A 197 18.05 -8.69 -1.05
CA ILE A 197 17.59 -7.71 -0.05
C ILE A 197 18.79 -7.10 0.69
N ASP A 198 19.78 -7.92 1.06
CA ASP A 198 20.99 -7.45 1.73
C ASP A 198 21.79 -6.50 0.83
N LYS A 199 21.98 -6.84 -0.45
CA LYS A 199 22.63 -5.95 -1.44
C LYS A 199 21.92 -4.61 -1.59
N VAL A 200 20.58 -4.61 -1.67
CA VAL A 200 19.79 -3.37 -1.78
C VAL A 200 19.87 -2.54 -0.49
N SER A 201 19.92 -3.21 0.67
CA SER A 201 20.11 -2.57 1.97
C SER A 201 21.47 -1.89 2.08
N GLU A 202 22.54 -2.54 1.61
CA GLU A 202 23.89 -1.95 1.56
C GLU A 202 23.94 -0.71 0.68
N ILE A 203 23.35 -0.75 -0.53
CA ILE A 203 23.29 0.41 -1.42
C ILE A 203 22.55 1.57 -0.76
N THR A 204 21.38 1.28 -0.18
CA THR A 204 20.56 2.30 0.50
C THR A 204 21.29 2.92 1.70
N ASN A 205 22.00 2.11 2.49
CA ASN A 205 22.80 2.59 3.61
C ASN A 205 24.00 3.43 3.14
N ASN A 206 24.65 3.06 2.05
CA ASN A 206 25.78 3.81 1.51
C ASN A 206 25.34 5.18 0.97
N GLU A 207 24.14 5.28 0.38
CA GLU A 207 23.57 6.59 -0.01
C GLU A 207 23.25 7.48 1.19
N LEU A 208 22.89 6.90 2.34
CA LEU A 208 22.67 7.64 3.59
C LEU A 208 23.97 8.19 4.21
N VAL A 209 25.14 7.59 3.93
CA VAL A 209 26.44 8.00 4.49
C VAL A 209 27.07 9.18 3.73
N ILE A 210 26.54 9.56 2.56
CA ILE A 210 27.07 10.67 1.73
C ILE A 210 26.38 12.03 2.03
N ARG A 211 25.79 12.21 3.21
CA ARG A 211 25.27 13.52 3.66
C ARG A 211 25.91 14.01 4.95
#